data_AF-A0A945AHJ6-F1
#
_entry.id   AF-A0A945AHJ6-F1
#
_cell.length_a   1.000
_cell.length_b   1.000
_cell.length_c   1.000
_cell.angle_alpha   90.00
_cell.angle_beta   90.00
_cell.angle_gamma   90.00
#
_symmetry.space_group_name_H-M   'P 1'
#
loop_
_entity.id
_entity.type
_entity.pdbx_description
1 polymer ?
#
loop_
_entity_poly.entity_id
_entity_poly.type
_entity_poly.pdbx_seq_one_letter_code
_entity_poly.pdbx_strand_id
1 'polypeptide(L)'
;LLTAATNVLLQNPFNFANIIALPLLMGMGVDSGIHIMHRLHAGLGANEHLLQTSTARGVFFSSLTTLLSFTSLAFTNHQGIASMGLLLAIGITFTLICTLIVLPAFSVRRVPL
;
A
#
# COMPACT_ATOMS: atom_id res chain seq x y z
N LEU A 1 11.01 -1.90 1.39
CA LEU A 1 12.15 -1.03 1.77
C LEU A 1 11.70 0.15 2.62
N LEU A 2 10.81 1.04 2.12
CA LEU A 2 10.29 2.18 2.87
C LEU A 2 9.75 1.81 4.26
N THR A 3 8.91 0.77 4.34
CA THR A 3 8.38 0.26 5.62
C THR A 3 9.48 -0.14 6.60
N ALA A 4 10.51 -0.85 6.12
CA ALA A 4 11.62 -1.28 6.96
C ALA A 4 12.47 -0.09 7.44
N ALA A 5 12.70 0.90 6.58
CA ALA A 5 13.41 2.13 6.94
C ALA A 5 12.65 2.90 8.03
N THR A 6 11.33 3.06 7.91
CA THR A 6 10.51 3.70 8.94
C THR A 6 10.50 2.91 10.24
N ASN A 7 10.51 1.58 10.16
CA ASN A 7 10.57 0.73 11.36
C ASN A 7 11.89 0.91 12.14
N VAL A 8 13.01 1.11 11.43
CA VAL A 8 14.31 1.45 12.03
C VAL A 8 14.27 2.85 12.65
N LEU A 9 13.68 3.83 11.97
CA LEU A 9 13.54 5.19 12.49
C LEU A 9 12.68 5.26 13.76
N LEU A 10 11.65 4.43 13.85
CA LEU A 10 10.76 4.32 15.00
C LEU A 10 11.31 3.42 16.12
N GLN A 11 12.53 2.89 15.97
CA GLN A 11 13.16 1.96 16.91
C GLN A 11 12.28 0.75 17.27
N ASN A 12 11.45 0.28 16.33
CA ASN A 12 10.56 -0.86 16.55
C ASN A 12 11.22 -2.14 15.99
N PRO A 13 11.80 -3.03 16.82
CA PRO A 13 12.50 -4.21 16.33
C PRO A 13 11.56 -5.23 15.69
N PHE A 14 12.08 -5.97 14.71
CA PHE A 14 11.36 -7.12 14.18
C PHE A 14 11.23 -8.21 15.25
N ASN A 15 10.03 -8.74 15.41
CA ASN A 15 9.67 -9.81 16.32
C ASN A 15 8.86 -10.88 15.57
N PHE A 16 8.60 -12.01 16.23
CA PHE A 16 7.91 -13.14 15.60
C PHE A 16 6.50 -12.82 15.10
N ALA A 17 5.81 -11.83 15.68
CA ALA A 17 4.49 -11.42 15.21
C ALA A 17 4.58 -10.47 14.01
N ASN A 18 5.40 -9.41 14.09
CA ASN A 18 5.46 -8.40 13.04
C ASN A 18 6.16 -8.87 11.75
N ILE A 19 6.96 -9.95 11.80
CA ILE A 19 7.61 -10.48 10.59
C ILE A 19 6.59 -11.04 9.59
N ILE A 20 5.42 -11.49 10.08
CA ILE A 20 4.31 -11.99 9.25
C ILE A 20 3.68 -10.86 8.43
N ALA A 21 3.81 -9.60 8.85
CA ALA A 21 3.30 -8.46 8.10
C ALA A 21 4.08 -8.22 6.80
N LEU A 22 5.34 -8.65 6.68
CA LEU A 22 6.15 -8.45 5.47
C LEU A 22 5.57 -9.17 4.22
N PRO A 23 5.30 -10.49 4.25
CA PRO A 23 4.67 -11.16 3.11
C PRO A 23 3.24 -10.65 2.86
N LEU A 24 2.51 -10.28 3.91
CA LEU A 24 1.17 -9.69 3.78
C LEU A 24 1.20 -8.36 3.01
N LEU A 25 2.12 -7.46 3.37
CA LEU A 25 2.34 -6.20 2.67
C LEU A 25 2.74 -6.41 1.20
N MET A 26 3.57 -7.42 0.94
CA MET A 26 3.95 -7.78 -0.43
C MET A 26 2.74 -8.21 -1.26
N GLY A 27 1.89 -9.07 -0.71
CA GLY A 27 0.64 -9.51 -1.36
C GLY A 27 -0.30 -8.34 -1.66
N MET A 28 -0.56 -7.49 -0.66
CA MET A 28 -1.43 -6.31 -0.82
C MET A 28 -0.89 -5.31 -1.85
N GLY A 29 0.43 -5.14 -1.92
CA GLY A 29 1.05 -4.26 -2.91
C GLY A 29 0.93 -4.78 -4.34
N VAL A 30 1.07 -6.09 -4.53
CA VAL A 30 0.85 -6.72 -5.84
C VAL A 30 -0.62 -6.60 -6.25
N ASP A 31 -1.56 -6.87 -5.34
CA ASP A 31 -3.00 -6.77 -5.58
C ASP A 31 -3.42 -5.38 -6.06
N SER A 32 -3.12 -4.34 -5.27
CA SER A 32 -3.44 -2.96 -5.62
C SER A 32 -2.71 -2.51 -6.89
N GLY A 33 -1.48 -2.97 -7.08
CA GLY A 33 -0.68 -2.71 -8.28
C GLY A 33 -1.30 -3.28 -9.55
N ILE A 34 -1.81 -4.51 -9.50
CA ILE A 34 -2.49 -5.15 -10.64
C ILE A 34 -3.75 -4.38 -11.03
N HIS A 35 -4.58 -3.97 -10.06
CA HIS A 35 -5.78 -3.18 -10.34
C HIS A 35 -5.47 -1.87 -11.08
N ILE A 36 -4.45 -1.14 -10.64
CA ILE A 36 -4.03 0.11 -11.31
C ILE A 36 -3.38 -0.18 -12.67
N MET A 37 -2.50 -1.17 -12.78
CA MET A 37 -1.87 -1.51 -14.06
C MET A 37 -2.88 -2.00 -15.10
N HIS A 38 -3.89 -2.76 -14.67
CA HIS A 38 -4.96 -3.19 -15.56
C HIS A 38 -5.75 -2.00 -16.07
N ARG A 39 -6.07 -1.01 -15.22
CA ARG A 39 -6.73 0.22 -15.65
C ARG A 39 -5.86 1.06 -16.59
N LEU A 40 -4.56 1.14 -16.34
CA LEU A 40 -3.61 1.82 -17.22
C LEU A 40 -3.54 1.15 -18.61
N HIS A 41 -3.51 -0.18 -18.67
CA HIS A 41 -3.50 -0.93 -19.94
C HIS A 41 -4.83 -0.90 -20.68
N ALA A 42 -5.97 -0.85 -19.97
CA ALA A 42 -7.28 -0.69 -20.59
C ALA A 42 -7.46 0.66 -21.29
N GLY A 43 -6.52 1.60 -21.11
CA GLY A 43 -6.53 2.94 -21.66
C GLY A 43 -7.23 3.92 -20.73
N LEU A 44 -6.66 5.11 -20.64
CA LEU A 44 -7.32 6.29 -20.07
C LEU A 44 -7.81 7.15 -21.24
N GLY A 45 -9.02 7.70 -21.15
CA GLY A 45 -9.47 8.68 -22.14
C GLY A 45 -8.51 9.87 -22.22
N ALA A 46 -8.46 10.57 -23.36
CA ALA A 46 -7.49 11.64 -23.62
C ALA A 46 -7.41 12.77 -22.56
N ASN A 47 -8.46 12.93 -21.74
CA ASN A 47 -8.54 13.89 -20.62
C ASN A 47 -8.84 13.22 -19.26
N GLU A 48 -8.82 11.89 -19.17
CA GLU A 48 -9.19 11.18 -17.94
C GLU A 48 -7.95 11.00 -17.04
N HIS A 49 -7.98 11.61 -15.85
CA HIS A 49 -6.91 11.42 -14.88
C HIS A 49 -7.09 10.10 -14.15
N LEU A 50 -6.02 9.31 -13.96
CA LEU A 50 -6.09 8.01 -13.27
C LEU A 50 -6.84 8.10 -11.92
N LEU A 51 -6.56 9.13 -11.13
CA LEU A 51 -7.19 9.33 -9.82
C LEU A 51 -8.72 9.56 -9.89
N GLN A 52 -9.25 9.96 -11.04
CA GLN A 52 -10.69 10.15 -11.25
C GLN A 52 -11.40 8.83 -11.59
N THR A 53 -10.65 7.80 -11.95
CA THR A 53 -11.21 6.49 -12.29
C THR A 53 -11.80 5.80 -11.06
N SER A 54 -12.91 5.08 -11.25
CA SER A 54 -13.52 4.28 -10.17
C SER A 54 -12.56 3.22 -9.62
N THR A 55 -11.63 2.71 -10.44
CA THR A 55 -10.61 1.74 -10.00
C THR A 55 -9.63 2.37 -9.01
N ALA A 56 -9.07 3.55 -9.31
CA ALA A 56 -8.13 4.22 -8.41
C ALA A 56 -8.80 4.64 -7.10
N ARG A 57 -10.03 5.15 -7.18
CA ARG A 57 -10.83 5.47 -5.98
C ARG A 57 -11.16 4.22 -5.17
N GLY A 58 -11.51 3.12 -5.83
CA GLY A 58 -11.76 1.83 -5.20
C GLY A 58 -10.55 1.31 -4.44
N VAL A 59 -9.36 1.33 -5.07
CA VAL A 59 -8.08 0.96 -4.43
C VAL A 59 -7.79 1.88 -3.24
N PHE A 60 -8.03 3.18 -3.37
CA PHE A 60 -7.84 4.15 -2.27
C PHE A 60 -8.73 3.85 -1.06
N PHE A 61 -10.04 3.71 -1.25
CA PHE A 61 -10.97 3.45 -0.15
C PHE A 61 -10.80 2.05 0.46
N SER A 62 -10.48 1.04 -0.37
CA SER A 62 -10.14 -0.30 0.10
C SER A 62 -8.90 -0.26 1.00
N SER A 63 -7.82 0.37 0.52
CA SER A 63 -6.58 0.52 1.28
C SER A 63 -6.78 1.32 2.55
N LEU A 64 -7.61 2.37 2.51
CA LEU A 64 -7.94 3.18 3.68
C LEU A 64 -8.67 2.37 4.76
N THR A 65 -9.64 1.55 4.35
CA THR A 65 -10.39 0.67 5.27
C THR A 65 -9.45 -0.34 5.93
N THR A 66 -8.57 -0.95 5.13
CA THR A 66 -7.56 -1.92 5.61
C THR A 66 -6.54 -1.26 6.55
N LEU A 67 -6.10 -0.03 6.22
CA LEU A 67 -5.23 0.77 7.08
C LEU A 67 -5.90 1.04 8.43
N LEU A 68 -7.16 1.47 8.45
CA LEU A 68 -7.90 1.72 9.69
C LEU A 68 -8.06 0.43 10.52
N SER A 69 -8.33 -0.70 9.86
CA SER A 69 -8.42 -2.01 10.52
C SER A 69 -7.11 -2.39 11.22
N PHE A 70 -5.97 -2.34 10.52
CA PHE A 70 -4.67 -2.66 11.12
C PHE A 70 -4.17 -1.59 12.10
N THR A 71 -4.55 -0.33 11.91
CA THR A 71 -4.27 0.72 12.89
C THR A 71 -4.97 0.45 14.21
N SER A 72 -6.18 -0.11 14.20
CA SER A 72 -6.86 -0.56 15.42
C SER A 72 -6.04 -1.61 16.19
N LEU A 73 -5.38 -2.53 15.48
CA LEU A 73 -4.47 -3.50 16.10
C LEU A 73 -3.27 -2.83 16.78
N ALA A 74 -2.85 -1.64 16.37
CA ALA A 74 -1.75 -0.92 17.03
C ALA A 74 -2.10 -0.48 18.46
N PHE A 75 -3.40 -0.38 18.81
CA PHE A 75 -3.87 0.04 20.14
C PHE A 75 -4.08 -1.11 21.13
N THR A 76 -3.74 -2.35 20.75
CA THR A 76 -3.84 -3.50 21.65
C THR A 76 -2.75 -3.50 22.73
N ASN A 77 -3.08 -4.05 23.91
CA ASN A 77 -2.13 -4.23 25.02
C ASN A 77 -1.06 -5.29 24.71
N HIS A 78 -1.30 -6.18 23.75
CA HIS A 78 -0.34 -7.23 23.41
C HIS A 78 0.76 -6.69 22.49
N GLN A 79 1.97 -6.48 23.02
CA GLN A 79 3.08 -5.82 22.31
C GLN A 79 3.38 -6.39 20.92
N GLY A 80 3.31 -7.71 20.74
CA GLY A 80 3.54 -8.33 19.43
C GLY A 80 2.50 -7.93 18.38
N ILE A 81 1.22 -7.85 18.76
CA ILE A 81 0.12 -7.50 17.85
C ILE A 81 0.12 -5.99 17.60
N ALA A 82 0.42 -5.20 18.62
CA ALA A 82 0.57 -3.74 18.51
C ALA A 82 1.66 -3.37 17.49
N SER A 83 2.85 -3.96 17.63
CA SER A 83 3.98 -3.75 16.72
C SER A 83 3.66 -4.20 15.28
N MET A 84 2.93 -5.32 15.13
CA MET A 84 2.45 -5.78 13.82
C MET A 84 1.46 -4.80 13.18
N GLY A 85 0.47 -4.32 13.95
CA GLY A 85 -0.53 -3.34 13.48
C GLY A 85 0.11 -2.04 13.03
N LEU A 86 1.08 -1.53 13.79
CA LEU A 86 1.86 -0.35 13.42
C LEU A 86 2.64 -0.56 12.11
N LEU A 87 3.32 -1.70 11.97
CA LEU A 87 4.10 -2.02 10.77
C LEU A 87 3.21 -2.12 9.53
N LEU A 88 2.02 -2.72 9.67
CA LEU A 88 1.04 -2.83 8.61
C LEU A 88 0.45 -1.48 8.22
N ALA A 89 0.07 -0.64 9.18
CA ALA A 89 -0.45 0.70 8.90
C ALA A 89 0.54 1.55 8.10
N ILE A 90 1.81 1.55 8.53
CA ILE A 90 2.89 2.25 7.82
C ILE A 90 3.11 1.65 6.43
N GLY A 91 3.17 0.32 6.34
CA GLY A 91 3.41 -0.37 5.08
C GLY A 91 2.31 -0.13 4.06
N ILE A 92 1.04 -0.21 4.45
CA ILE A 92 -0.11 0.05 3.58
C ILE A 92 -0.10 1.49 3.09
N THR A 93 0.22 2.44 3.97
CA THR A 93 0.35 3.86 3.58
C THR A 93 1.37 4.03 2.46
N PHE A 94 2.57 3.46 2.61
CA PHE A 94 3.59 3.52 1.56
C PHE A 94 3.21 2.77 0.29
N THR A 95 2.61 1.59 0.42
CA THR A 95 2.14 0.80 -0.71
C THR A 95 1.08 1.55 -1.52
N LEU A 96 0.14 2.21 -0.85
CA LEU A 96 -0.89 3.02 -1.48
C LEU A 96 -0.28 4.21 -2.24
N ILE A 97 0.64 4.94 -1.60
CA ILE A 97 1.38 6.06 -2.23
C ILE A 97 2.15 5.56 -3.45
N CYS A 98 2.89 4.46 -3.32
CA CYS A 98 3.66 3.89 -4.42
C CYS A 98 2.77 3.45 -5.59
N THR A 99 1.61 2.84 -5.28
CA THR A 99 0.70 2.32 -6.29
C THR A 99 -0.04 3.43 -7.04
N LEU A 100 -0.45 4.50 -6.35
CA LEU A 100 -1.20 5.60 -6.98
C LEU A 100 -0.32 6.68 -7.61
N ILE A 101 0.95 6.82 -7.18
CA ILE A 101 1.85 7.87 -7.66
C ILE A 101 3.02 7.30 -8.46
N VAL A 102 3.79 6.38 -7.85
CA VAL A 102 5.04 5.90 -8.45
C VAL A 102 4.76 4.99 -9.65
N LEU A 103 3.82 4.05 -9.51
CA LEU A 103 3.46 3.11 -10.58
C LEU A 103 2.99 3.79 -11.88
N PRO A 104 2.01 4.72 -11.86
CA PRO A 104 1.61 5.43 -13.09
C PRO A 104 2.72 6.33 -13.62
N ALA A 105 3.51 6.99 -12.76
CA ALA A 105 4.63 7.83 -13.21
C ALA A 105 5.70 7.03 -13.98
N PHE A 106 5.95 5.78 -13.57
CA PHE A 106 6.86 4.88 -14.30
C PHE A 106 6.21 4.25 -15.53
N SER A 107 4.92 3.90 -15.46
CA SER A 107 4.18 3.25 -16.55
C SER A 107 3.97 4.20 -17.74
N VAL A 108 3.56 5.44 -17.50
CA VAL A 108 3.38 6.48 -18.54
C VAL A 108 4.66 6.69 -19.36
N ARG A 109 5.84 6.49 -18.74
CA ARG A 109 7.13 6.65 -19.42
C ARG A 109 7.51 5.46 -20.31
N ARG A 110 6.80 4.33 -20.22
CA ARG A 110 7.11 3.07 -20.90
C ARG A 110 5.99 2.52 -21.78
N VAL A 111 4.84 3.18 -21.86
CA VAL A 111 3.80 2.86 -22.84
C VAL A 111 4.00 3.78 -24.04
N PRO A 112 4.80 3.40 -25.07
CA PRO A 112 4.71 4.08 -26.36
C PRO A 112 3.34 3.76 -26.95
N LEU A 113 2.63 4.81 -27.35
CA LEU A 113 1.42 4.73 -28.17
C LEU A 113 1.73 4.08 -29.52
#